data_AF-A0A4R3HWL8-F1
#
_entry.id   AF-A0A4R3HWL8-F1
#
_cell.length_a   1.000
_cell.length_b   1.000
_cell.length_c   1.000
_cell.angle_alpha   90.00
_cell.angle_beta   90.00
_cell.angle_gamma   90.00
#
_symmetry.space_group_name_H-M   'P 1'
#
loop_
_entity.id
_entity.type
_entity.pdbx_description
1 polymer ?
#
loop_
_entity_poly.entity_id
_entity_poly.type
_entity_poly.pdbx_seq_one_letter_code
_entity_poly.pdbx_strand_id
1 'polypeptide(L)'
;MTTELDTSASSNRLADQPAYDPNHLLDSLIEKLHLKNDAALSRALEVAPPVISKIRHRRLPVGASLLIRMHEVSDLSIKELRDLMGDRRDKFRISDKQFKPKEPGQTDAG
;
A
#
# COMPACT_ATOMS: atom_id res chain seq x y z
N MET A 1 17.27 18.30 18.56
CA MET A 1 16.91 18.46 17.14
C MET A 1 16.01 17.30 16.77
N THR A 2 14.71 17.56 16.65
CA THR A 2 13.69 16.58 16.28
C THR A 2 13.75 16.35 14.76
N THR A 3 14.09 15.13 14.34
CA THR A 3 14.02 14.74 12.94
C THR A 3 12.55 14.51 12.57
N GLU A 4 11.99 15.46 11.84
CA GLU A 4 10.68 15.35 11.19
C GLU A 4 10.79 14.35 10.03
N LEU A 5 10.09 13.22 10.17
CA LEU A 5 9.92 12.24 9.10
C LEU A 5 8.86 12.78 8.13
N ASP A 6 9.31 13.50 7.10
CA ASP A 6 8.50 13.89 5.96
C ASP A 6 7.90 12.64 5.29
N THR A 7 6.63 12.39 5.60
CA THR A 7 5.83 11.29 5.08
C THR A 7 4.80 11.87 4.11
N SER A 8 5.21 12.48 3.00
CA SER A 8 4.23 12.87 1.98
C SER A 8 4.82 13.21 0.60
N ALA A 9 4.94 12.24 -0.31
CA ALA A 9 5.00 12.54 -1.76
C ALA A 9 4.82 11.34 -2.74
N SER A 10 4.19 10.21 -2.39
CA SER A 10 4.06 9.07 -3.35
C SER A 10 2.67 8.48 -3.53
N SER A 11 1.64 8.99 -2.83
CA SER A 11 0.33 8.33 -2.79
C SER A 11 -0.54 8.44 -4.04
N ASN A 12 -0.15 9.18 -5.09
CA ASN A 12 -1.01 9.35 -6.27
C ASN A 12 -0.62 8.51 -7.51
N ARG A 13 0.59 7.96 -7.59
CA ARG A 13 1.02 7.21 -8.80
C ARG A 13 0.43 5.79 -8.93
N LEU A 14 -0.30 5.32 -7.91
CA LEU A 14 -0.87 3.97 -7.92
C LEU A 14 -2.22 3.92 -8.62
N ALA A 15 -3.09 4.87 -8.32
CA ALA A 15 -4.43 4.97 -8.90
C ALA A 15 -4.39 5.15 -10.42
N ASP A 16 -3.32 5.76 -10.93
CA ASP A 16 -3.10 6.02 -12.36
C ASP A 16 -2.50 4.82 -13.12
N GLN A 17 -2.08 3.76 -12.42
CA GLN A 17 -1.53 2.58 -13.09
C GLN A 17 -2.66 1.76 -13.74
N PRO A 18 -2.55 1.42 -15.03
CA PRO A 18 -3.60 0.67 -15.72
C PRO A 18 -3.79 -0.74 -15.15
N ALA A 19 -2.74 -1.32 -14.56
CA ALA A 19 -2.78 -2.63 -13.94
C ALA A 19 -3.34 -2.63 -12.50
N TYR A 20 -3.52 -1.46 -11.89
CA TYR A 20 -4.01 -1.36 -10.51
C TYR A 20 -5.54 -1.49 -10.48
N ASP A 21 -6.02 -2.60 -9.95
CA ASP A 21 -7.45 -2.86 -9.79
C ASP A 21 -7.84 -3.18 -8.33
N PRO A 22 -8.18 -2.15 -7.55
CA PRO A 22 -8.63 -2.36 -6.18
C PRO A 22 -10.04 -2.95 -6.09
N ASN A 23 -10.85 -2.91 -7.17
CA ASN A 23 -12.20 -3.50 -7.14
C ASN A 23 -12.09 -5.02 -7.09
N HIS A 24 -11.25 -5.61 -7.94
CA HIS A 24 -11.01 -7.05 -7.94
C HIS A 24 -10.52 -7.56 -6.58
N LEU A 25 -9.63 -6.81 -5.90
CA LEU A 25 -9.22 -7.12 -4.53
C LEU A 25 -10.41 -7.13 -3.55
N LEU A 26 -11.23 -6.07 -3.54
CA LEU A 26 -12.35 -5.96 -2.61
C LEU A 26 -13.44 -7.01 -2.89
N ASP A 27 -13.72 -7.30 -4.15
CA ASP A 27 -14.71 -8.30 -4.56
C ASP A 27 -14.26 -9.71 -4.15
N SER A 28 -12.97 -10.03 -4.38
CA SER A 28 -12.38 -11.29 -3.92
C SER A 28 -12.47 -11.46 -2.40
N LEU A 29 -12.29 -10.38 -1.63
CA LEU A 29 -12.43 -10.41 -0.17
C LEU A 29 -13.89 -10.60 0.26
N ILE A 30 -14.85 -9.97 -0.43
CA ILE A 30 -16.28 -10.15 -0.15
C ILE A 30 -16.67 -11.61 -0.39
N GLU A 31 -16.23 -12.19 -1.51
CA GLU A 31 -16.50 -13.59 -1.84
C GLU A 31 -15.83 -14.54 -0.84
N LYS A 32 -14.53 -14.35 -0.55
CA LYS A 32 -13.77 -15.23 0.35
C LYS A 32 -14.29 -15.22 1.79
N LEU A 33 -14.73 -14.05 2.27
CA LEU A 33 -15.26 -13.89 3.62
C LEU A 33 -16.77 -14.14 3.69
N HIS A 34 -17.41 -14.53 2.59
CA HIS A 34 -18.86 -14.73 2.47
C HIS A 34 -19.67 -13.51 2.95
N LEU A 35 -19.19 -12.31 2.62
CA LEU A 35 -19.84 -11.06 3.00
C LEU A 35 -20.88 -10.66 1.97
N LYS A 36 -21.89 -9.90 2.42
CA LYS A 36 -22.99 -9.46 1.54
C LYS A 36 -22.65 -8.22 0.71
N ASN A 37 -21.81 -7.32 1.23
CA ASN A 37 -21.50 -6.02 0.61
C ASN A 37 -20.30 -5.32 1.27
N ASP A 38 -19.92 -4.19 0.69
CA ASP A 38 -18.87 -3.28 1.17
C ASP A 38 -19.05 -2.81 2.62
N ALA A 39 -20.28 -2.64 3.08
CA ALA A 39 -20.52 -2.20 4.46
C ALA A 39 -20.24 -3.34 5.46
N ALA A 40 -20.42 -4.60 5.06
CA ALA A 40 -19.96 -5.74 5.84
C ALA A 40 -18.44 -5.85 5.80
N LEU A 41 -17.83 -5.64 4.62
CA LEU A 41 -16.37 -5.61 4.47
C LEU A 41 -15.72 -4.53 5.31
N SER A 42 -16.28 -3.31 5.34
CA SER A 42 -15.72 -2.21 6.11
C SER A 42 -15.70 -2.52 7.62
N ARG A 43 -16.74 -3.21 8.12
CA ARG A 43 -16.78 -3.66 9.52
C ARG A 43 -15.76 -4.77 9.80
N ALA A 44 -15.65 -5.76 8.91
CA ALA A 44 -14.69 -6.83 9.05
C ALA A 44 -13.23 -6.31 9.06
N LEU A 45 -12.95 -5.31 8.21
CA LEU A 45 -11.65 -4.66 8.13
C LEU A 45 -11.44 -3.53 9.15
N GLU A 46 -12.42 -3.25 10.04
CA GLU A 46 -12.40 -2.13 11.00
C GLU A 46 -12.11 -0.76 10.38
N VAL A 47 -12.60 -0.53 9.16
CA VAL A 47 -12.50 0.75 8.45
C VAL A 47 -13.86 1.41 8.29
N ALA A 48 -13.87 2.74 8.18
CA ALA A 48 -15.09 3.46 7.88
C ALA A 48 -15.59 3.13 6.46
N PRO A 49 -16.91 2.98 6.22
CA PRO A 49 -17.46 2.75 4.88
C PRO A 49 -16.96 3.72 3.78
N PRO A 50 -16.74 5.02 4.05
CA PRO A 50 -16.18 5.94 3.06
C PRO A 50 -14.79 5.55 2.55
N VAL A 51 -13.99 4.81 3.33
CA VAL A 51 -12.67 4.33 2.93
C VAL A 51 -12.79 3.33 1.80
N ILE A 52 -13.66 2.32 1.95
CA ILE A 52 -13.93 1.31 0.92
C ILE A 52 -14.46 1.98 -0.35
N SER A 53 -15.41 2.90 -0.22
CA SER A 53 -15.95 3.64 -1.36
C SER A 53 -14.87 4.44 -2.09
N LYS A 54 -13.95 5.12 -1.37
CA LYS A 54 -12.83 5.84 -1.99
C LYS A 54 -11.86 4.91 -2.70
N ILE A 55 -11.62 3.71 -2.16
CA ILE A 55 -10.76 2.69 -2.78
C ILE A 55 -11.37 2.18 -4.08
N ARG A 56 -12.67 1.83 -4.09
CA ARG A 56 -13.40 1.40 -5.30
C ARG A 56 -13.34 2.42 -6.43
N HIS A 57 -13.48 3.70 -6.08
CA HIS A 57 -13.40 4.81 -7.02
C HIS A 57 -11.96 5.27 -7.31
N ARG A 58 -10.94 4.53 -6.87
CA ARG A 58 -9.51 4.84 -7.05
C ARG A 58 -9.11 6.24 -6.55
N ARG A 59 -9.87 6.80 -5.59
CA ARG A 59 -9.59 8.09 -4.92
C ARG A 59 -8.66 7.93 -3.73
N LEU A 60 -8.48 6.70 -3.25
CA LEU A 60 -7.59 6.35 -2.16
C LEU A 60 -6.85 5.05 -2.51
N PRO A 61 -5.52 5.04 -2.57
CA PRO A 61 -4.77 3.80 -2.76
C PRO A 61 -4.84 2.92 -1.51
N VAL A 62 -4.69 1.60 -1.69
CA VAL A 62 -4.55 0.67 -0.58
C VAL A 62 -3.14 0.80 0.00
N GLY A 63 -3.08 1.31 1.23
CA GLY A 63 -1.85 1.48 2.01
C GLY A 63 -1.40 0.19 2.72
N ALA A 64 -0.19 0.20 3.26
CA ALA A 64 0.39 -0.95 3.96
C ALA A 64 -0.45 -1.39 5.18
N SER A 65 -0.91 -0.45 6.01
CA SER A 65 -1.72 -0.76 7.19
C SER A 65 -3.04 -1.46 6.83
N LEU A 66 -3.68 -1.05 5.73
CA LEU A 66 -4.91 -1.69 5.27
C LEU A 66 -4.64 -3.06 4.66
N LEU A 67 -3.54 -3.23 3.92
CA LEU A 67 -3.10 -4.54 3.43
C LEU A 67 -2.83 -5.53 4.56
N ILE A 68 -2.18 -5.09 5.64
CA ILE A 68 -1.95 -5.92 6.83
C ILE A 68 -3.30 -6.35 7.42
N ARG A 69 -4.25 -5.43 7.54
CA ARG A 69 -5.58 -5.77 8.07
C ARG A 69 -6.34 -6.75 7.19
N MET A 70 -6.26 -6.58 5.87
CA MET A 70 -6.83 -7.52 4.91
C MET A 70 -6.20 -8.91 5.02
N HIS A 71 -4.87 -8.99 5.25
CA HIS A 71 -4.16 -10.24 5.50
C HIS A 71 -4.68 -10.95 6.75
N GLU A 72 -4.78 -10.23 7.88
CA GLU A 72 -5.25 -10.78 9.16
C GLU A 72 -6.68 -11.34 9.09
N VAL A 73 -7.58 -10.68 8.35
CA VAL A 73 -9.00 -11.06 8.31
C VAL A 73 -9.27 -12.17 7.29
N SER A 74 -8.52 -12.20 6.18
CA SER A 74 -8.76 -13.14 5.07
C SER A 74 -7.80 -14.33 5.01
N ASP A 75 -6.79 -14.37 5.88
CA ASP A 75 -5.68 -15.33 5.86
C ASP A 75 -4.98 -15.43 4.48
N LEU A 76 -5.13 -14.41 3.62
CA LEU A 76 -4.42 -14.31 2.33
C LEU A 76 -3.05 -13.70 2.58
N SER A 77 -2.00 -14.26 1.99
CA SER A 77 -0.68 -13.65 2.05
C SER A 77 -0.68 -12.24 1.45
N ILE A 78 0.19 -11.36 1.95
CA ILE A 78 0.37 -10.01 1.39
C ILE A 78 0.68 -10.07 -0.13
N LYS A 79 1.38 -11.13 -0.56
CA LYS A 79 1.66 -11.37 -1.98
C LYS A 79 0.37 -11.61 -2.77
N GLU A 80 -0.52 -12.49 -2.32
CA GLU A 80 -1.80 -12.74 -2.98
C GLU A 80 -2.66 -11.48 -3.04
N LEU A 81 -2.72 -10.70 -1.96
CA LEU A 81 -3.47 -9.44 -1.94
C LEU A 81 -2.93 -8.42 -2.96
N ARG A 82 -1.60 -8.37 -3.14
CA ARG A 82 -0.96 -7.54 -4.17
C ARG A 82 -1.25 -8.05 -5.56
N ASP A 83 -1.18 -9.36 -5.77
CA ASP A 83 -1.45 -10.00 -7.05
C ASP A 83 -2.91 -9.76 -7.47
N LEU A 84 -3.88 -9.87 -6.55
CA LEU A 84 -5.30 -9.57 -6.78
C LEU A 84 -5.53 -8.12 -7.20
N MET A 85 -4.77 -7.18 -6.62
CA MET A 85 -4.85 -5.76 -6.93
C MET A 85 -4.05 -5.37 -8.17
N GLY A 86 -3.22 -6.27 -8.71
CA GLY A 86 -2.21 -5.95 -9.72
C GLY A 86 -1.11 -5.00 -9.22
N ASP A 87 -0.91 -4.94 -7.90
CA ASP A 87 0.08 -4.09 -7.25
C ASP A 87 1.50 -4.67 -7.36
N ARG A 88 2.24 -4.22 -8.37
CA ARG A 88 3.62 -4.60 -8.60
C ARG A 88 4.64 -3.78 -7.82
N ARG A 89 4.26 -3.14 -6.70
CA ARG A 89 5.23 -2.57 -5.74
C ARG A 89 6.01 -3.71 -5.08
N ASP A 90 6.94 -4.29 -5.81
CA ASP A 90 7.87 -5.28 -5.28
C ASP A 90 9.10 -4.55 -4.71
N LYS A 91 9.46 -5.02 -3.51
CA LYS A 91 10.72 -4.86 -2.77
C LYS A 91 11.43 -3.53 -2.95
N PHE A 92 11.34 -2.70 -1.91
CA PHE A 92 12.30 -1.65 -1.59
C PHE A 92 12.82 -0.88 -2.80
N ARG A 93 12.21 0.27 -3.09
CA ARG A 93 12.94 1.35 -3.78
C ARG A 93 14.04 1.85 -2.83
N ILE A 94 15.05 1.03 -2.56
CA ILE A 94 16.37 1.51 -2.18
C ILE A 94 16.78 2.34 -3.37
N SER A 95 16.61 3.65 -3.24
CA SER A 95 17.10 4.55 -4.26
C SER A 95 18.62 4.42 -4.22
N ASP A 96 19.21 3.96 -5.30
CA ASP A 96 20.66 3.75 -5.50
C ASP A 96 21.48 5.04 -5.34
N LYS A 97 20.82 6.16 -5.04
CA LYS A 97 21.42 7.49 -4.87
C LYS A 97 21.86 7.81 -3.43
N GLN A 98 21.50 7.01 -2.42
CA GLN A 98 21.78 7.33 -1.01
C GLN A 98 23.01 6.60 -0.43
N PHE A 99 23.57 5.60 -1.12
CA PHE A 99 24.75 4.88 -0.64
C PHE A 99 25.96 5.14 -1.55
N LYS A 100 26.52 6.36 -1.47
CA LYS A 100 27.95 6.53 -1.73
C LYS A 100 28.66 6.40 -0.39
N PRO A 101 29.44 5.33 -0.11
CA PRO A 101 30.35 5.35 1.01
C PRO A 101 31.31 6.53 0.80
N LYS A 102 31.34 7.45 1.77
CA LYS A 102 32.34 8.52 1.78
C LYS A 102 33.70 7.84 1.93
N GLU A 103 34.54 7.89 0.91
CA GLU A 103 35.89 7.36 0.99
C GLU A 103 36.65 8.05 2.13
N PRO A 104 37.29 7.29 3.04
CA PRO A 104 38.08 7.87 4.12
C PRO A 104 39.42 8.34 3.54
N GLY A 105 39.47 9.58 3.03
CA GLY A 105 40.74 10.08 2.46
C GLY A 105 40.81 11.54 2.01
N GLN A 106 39.76 12.36 2.15
CA GLN A 106 39.87 13.77 1.78
C GLN A 106 40.41 14.59 2.95
N THR A 107 41.74 14.69 3.00
CA THR A 107 42.46 15.74 3.74
C THR A 107 42.17 17.08 3.05
N ASP A 108 41.35 17.92 3.68
CA ASP A 108 41.18 19.31 3.27
C ASP A 108 42.31 20.12 3.93
N ALA A 109 43.25 20.58 3.12
CA ALA A 109 44.28 21.54 3.52
C ALA A 109 43.83 22.92 3.01
N GLY A 110 43.51 23.79 3.95
CA GLY A 110 43.19 25.21 3.74
C GLY A 110 43.26 25.95 5.06
#